data_AF-A0A934YBT1-F1
#
_entry.id   AF-A0A934YBT1-F1
#
_cell.length_a   1.000
_cell.length_b   1.000
_cell.length_c   1.000
_cell.angle_alpha   90.00
_cell.angle_beta   90.00
_cell.angle_gamma   90.00
#
_symmetry.space_group_name_H-M   'P 1'
#
loop_
_entity.id
_entity.type
_entity.pdbx_description
1 polymer ?
#
loop_
_entity_poly.entity_id
_entity_poly.type
_entity_poly.pdbx_seq_one_letter_code
_entity_poly.pdbx_strand_id
1 'polypeptide(L)' 'MSYESSRKAQWDYDNSIAYAEKKATERGMERGIEKANAAVVKNMIQKSGLSNEQISEIVEISIEYVQKIREELGRQD' A
#
# COMPACT_ATOMS: atom_id res chain seq x y z
N MET A 1 47.27 -2.02 1.99
CA MET A 1 45.85 -1.83 2.33
C MET A 1 45.15 -3.12 1.96
N SER A 2 44.64 -3.82 2.97
CA SER A 2 44.49 -5.29 3.02
C SER A 2 43.19 -5.78 2.35
N TYR A 3 43.23 -6.98 1.78
CA TYR A 3 42.11 -7.79 1.25
C TYR A 3 40.85 -7.80 2.14
N GLU A 4 41.02 -7.61 3.45
CA GLU A 4 39.90 -7.50 4.39
C GLU A 4 39.07 -6.22 4.21
N SER A 5 39.70 -5.10 3.83
CA SER A 5 39.01 -3.84 3.56
C SER A 5 38.11 -3.94 2.33
N SER A 6 38.55 -4.64 1.27
CA SER A 6 37.73 -4.89 0.08
C SER A 6 36.56 -5.84 0.36
N ARG A 7 36.77 -6.88 1.18
CA ARG A 7 35.72 -7.83 1.55
C ARG A 7 34.64 -7.19 2.43
N LYS A 8 35.05 -6.32 3.37
CA LYS A 8 34.11 -5.55 4.19
C LYS A 8 33.29 -4.58 3.36
N ALA A 9 33.91 -3.86 2.43
CA ALA A 9 33.21 -2.92 1.56
C ALA A 9 32.16 -3.62 0.68
N GLN A 10 32.49 -4.80 0.14
CA GLN A 10 31.53 -5.60 -0.63
C GLN A 10 30.37 -6.07 0.25
N TRP A 11 30.66 -6.54 1.46
CA TRP A 11 29.60 -6.97 2.38
C TRP A 11 28.69 -5.81 2.82
N ASP A 12 29.26 -4.64 3.10
CA ASP A 12 28.49 -3.44 3.42
C ASP A 12 27.59 -3.03 2.23
N TYR A 13 28.10 -3.15 0.99
CA TYR A 13 27.32 -2.92 -0.23
C TYR A 13 26.18 -3.92 -0.39
N ASP A 14 26.46 -5.22 -0.31
CA ASP A 14 25.44 -6.28 -0.46
C ASP A 14 24.34 -6.15 0.59
N ASN A 15 24.72 -5.85 1.85
CA ASN A 15 23.76 -5.60 2.92
C ASN A 15 22.88 -4.38 2.64
N SER A 16 23.45 -3.32 2.07
CA SER A 16 22.70 -2.11 1.72
C SER A 16 21.65 -2.35 0.63
N ILE A 17 22.00 -3.17 -0.38
CA ILE A 17 21.09 -3.56 -1.46
C ILE A 17 19.98 -4.46 -0.91
N ALA A 18 20.32 -5.50 -0.16
CA ALA A 18 19.33 -6.39 0.46
C ALA A 18 18.34 -5.61 1.36
N TYR A 19 18.83 -4.63 2.11
CA TYR A 19 17.98 -3.75 2.91
C TYR A 19 17.05 -2.89 2.06
N ALA A 20 17.57 -2.31 0.97
CA ALA A 20 16.78 -1.50 0.05
C ALA A 20 15.68 -2.32 -0.64
N GLU A 21 16.00 -3.54 -1.11
CA GLU A 21 15.06 -4.46 -1.75
C GLU A 21 13.94 -4.89 -0.79
N LYS A 22 14.30 -5.23 0.45
CA LYS A 22 13.32 -5.56 1.49
C LYS A 22 12.35 -4.41 1.72
N LYS A 23 12.87 -3.20 1.93
CA LYS A 23 12.03 -1.99 2.12
C LYS A 23 11.18 -1.67 0.90
N ALA A 24 11.70 -1.85 -0.31
CA ALA A 24 10.96 -1.61 -1.54
C ALA A 24 9.79 -2.60 -1.66
N THR A 25 10.02 -3.86 -1.32
CA THR A 25 9.00 -4.91 -1.33
C THR A 25 7.89 -4.65 -0.30
N GLU A 26 8.26 -4.32 0.94
CA GLU A 26 7.31 -3.98 2.01
C GLU A 26 6.41 -2.80 1.61
N ARG A 27 7.02 -1.70 1.13
CA ARG A 27 6.28 -0.52 0.65
C ARG A 27 5.43 -0.82 -0.59
N GLY A 28 5.92 -1.68 -1.47
CA GLY A 28 5.19 -2.10 -2.67
C GLY A 28 3.93 -2.88 -2.30
N MET A 29 4.04 -3.80 -1.34
CA MET A 29 2.91 -4.58 -0.84
C MET A 29 1.88 -3.67 -0.16
N GLU A 30 2.30 -2.79 0.74
CA GLU A 30 1.42 -1.84 1.43
C GLU A 30 0.62 -0.98 0.44
N ARG A 31 1.30 -0.37 -0.55
CA ARG A 31 0.64 0.40 -1.61
C ARG A 31 -0.28 -0.45 -2.49
N GLY A 32 0.08 -1.71 -2.71
CA GLY A 32 -0.74 -2.65 -3.47
C GLY A 32 -2.07 -2.94 -2.76
N ILE A 33 -2.00 -3.21 -1.46
CA ILE A 33 -3.17 -3.44 -0.60
C ILE A 33 -4.06 -2.20 -0.58
N GLU A 34 -3.50 -1.00 -0.36
CA GLU A 34 -4.28 0.24 -0.37
C GLU A 34 -5.00 0.46 -1.70
N LYS A 35 -4.32 0.26 -2.83
CA LYS A 35 -4.93 0.39 -4.16
C LYS A 35 -6.04 -0.64 -4.41
N ALA A 36 -5.83 -1.88 -3.97
CA ALA A 36 -6.84 -2.93 -4.08
C ALA A 36 -8.09 -2.58 -3.26
N ASN A 37 -7.92 -2.18 -2.00
CA ASN A 37 -9.00 -1.76 -1.12
C ASN A 37 -9.78 -0.58 -1.72
N ALA A 38 -9.08 0.45 -2.22
CA ALA A 38 -9.73 1.58 -2.87
C ALA A 38 -10.56 1.17 -4.10
N ALA A 39 -10.05 0.25 -4.92
CA ALA A 39 -10.76 -0.26 -6.09
C ALA A 39 -12.01 -1.08 -5.69
N VAL A 40 -11.91 -1.92 -4.65
CA VAL A 40 -13.04 -2.69 -4.12
C VAL A 40 -14.12 -1.75 -3.59
N VAL A 41 -13.75 -0.77 -2.76
CA VAL A 41 -14.67 0.24 -2.21
C VAL A 41 -15.35 1.04 -3.33
N LYS A 42 -14.59 1.52 -4.31
CA LYS A 42 -15.13 2.25 -5.47
C LYS A 42 -16.18 1.41 -6.21
N ASN A 43 -15.88 0.14 -6.47
CA ASN A 43 -16.83 -0.77 -7.11
C ASN A 43 -18.10 -0.98 -6.26
N MET A 44 -17.98 -1.13 -4.94
CA MET A 44 -19.13 -1.27 -4.05
C MET A 44 -20.01 -0.02 -4.05
N ILE A 45 -19.40 1.17 -3.94
CA ILE A 45 -20.13 2.44 -3.99
C ILE A 45 -20.91 2.57 -5.31
N GLN A 46 -20.26 2.29 -6.44
CA GLN A 46 -20.85 2.51 -7.76
C GLN A 46 -21.88 1.44 -8.16
N LYS A 47 -21.69 0.18 -7.75
CA LYS A 47 -22.48 -0.95 -8.27
C LYS A 47 -23.52 -1.51 -7.32
N SER A 48 -23.34 -1.35 -6.01
CA SER A 48 -24.16 -2.03 -5.00
C SER A 48 -24.99 -1.10 -4.11
N GLY A 49 -24.76 0.22 -4.17
CA GLY A 49 -25.52 1.20 -3.38
C GLY A 49 -25.38 1.04 -1.87
N LEU A 50 -24.38 0.27 -1.41
CA LEU A 50 -24.13 0.01 0.01
C LEU A 50 -23.78 1.30 0.77
N SER A 51 -24.14 1.33 2.06
CA SER A 51 -23.77 2.42 2.96
C SER A 51 -22.28 2.38 3.31
N ASN A 52 -21.75 3.48 3.86
CA ASN A 52 -20.34 3.53 4.25
C ASN A 52 -20.03 2.54 5.38
N GLU A 53 -20.99 2.31 6.28
CA GLU A 53 -20.89 1.37 7.40
C GLU A 53 -20.79 -0.08 6.89
N GLN A 54 -21.65 -0.46 5.94
CA GLN A 54 -21.63 -1.81 5.34
C GLN A 54 -20.32 -2.09 4.62
N ILE A 55 -19.81 -1.11 3.86
CA ILE A 55 -18.54 -1.26 3.15
C ILE A 55 -17.37 -1.35 4.14
N SER A 56 -17.39 -0.53 5.19
CA SER A 56 -16.39 -0.54 6.26
C SER A 56 -16.32 -1.90 6.95
N GLU A 57 -17.47 -2.51 7.24
CA GLU A 57 -17.57 -3.83 7.87
C GLU A 57 -17.07 -4.95 6.94
N ILE A 58 -17.49 -4.96 5.66
CA ILE A 58 -17.12 -6.01 4.70
C ILE A 58 -15.62 -5.98 4.36
N VAL A 59 -15.05 -4.79 4.21
CA VAL A 59 -13.66 -4.59 3.76
C VAL A 59 -12.71 -4.40 4.95
N GLU A 60 -13.22 -4.36 6.18
CA GLU A 60 -12.47 -4.18 7.43
C GLU A 60 -11.57 -2.92 7.41
N ILE A 61 -12.12 -1.80 6.95
CA ILE A 61 -11.44 -0.49 6.84
C ILE A 61 -12.26 0.56 7.57
N SER A 62 -11.66 1.72 7.89
CA SER A 62 -12.39 2.78 8.58
C SER A 62 -13.50 3.39 7.72
N ILE A 63 -14.61 3.77 8.36
CA ILE A 63 -15.71 4.51 7.72
C ILE A 63 -15.18 5.81 7.09
N GLU A 64 -14.24 6.49 7.75
CA GLU A 64 -13.59 7.71 7.23
C GLU A 64 -12.88 7.47 5.89
N TYR A 65 -12.20 6.33 5.72
CA TYR A 65 -11.54 5.98 4.47
C TYR A 65 -12.55 5.73 3.35
N VAL A 66 -13.66 5.04 3.66
CA VAL A 66 -14.77 4.85 2.71
C VAL A 66 -15.39 6.19 2.31
N GLN A 67 -15.62 7.07 3.29
CA GLN A 67 -16.16 8.41 3.05
C GLN A 67 -15.24 9.23 2.13
N LYS A 68 -13.93 9.21 2.39
CA LYS A 68 -12.94 9.90 1.54
C LYS A 68 -13.03 9.42 0.09
N ILE A 69 -13.11 8.12 -0.15
CA ILE A 69 -13.24 7.58 -1.51
C ILE A 69 -14.57 8.03 -2.15
N ARG A 70 -15.68 8.01 -1.38
CA ARG A 70 -16.98 8.47 -1.88
C ARG A 70 -16.95 9.94 -2.28
N GLU A 71 -16.31 10.80 -1.49
CA GLU A 71 -16.12 12.21 -1.82
C GLU A 71 -15.22 12.41 -3.06
N GLU A 72 -14.14 11.64 -3.18
CA GLU A 72 -13.28 11.67 -4.37
C GLU A 72 -14.03 11.27 -5.64
N LEU A 73 -14.98 10.35 -5.55
CA LEU A 73 -15.86 9.98 -6.67
C LEU A 73 -16.88 11.06 -7.00
N GLY A 74 -17.51 11.67 -6.00
CA GLY A 74 -18.48 12.75 -6.22
C GLY A 74 -17.87 14.06 -6.73
N ARG A 75 -16.54 14.24 -6.61
CA ARG A 75 -15.79 15.35 -7.21
C ARG A 75 -15.41 15.11 -8.68
N GLN A 76 -15.59 13.90 -9.20
CA GLN A 76 -15.24 13.52 -10.58
C GLN A 76 -16.43 13.64 -11.57
N ASP A 77 -17.62 14.01 -11.07
CA ASP A 77 -18.82 14.33 -11.85
C ASP A 77 -18.96 15.84 -12.07
#